data_AF-A0AAP8GEK1-F1
#
_entry.id   AF-A0AAP8GEK1-F1
#
_cell.length_a   1.000
_cell.length_b   1.000
_cell.length_c   1.000
_cell.angle_alpha   90.00
_cell.angle_beta   90.00
_cell.angle_gamma   90.00
#
_symmetry.space_group_name_H-M   'P 1'
#
loop_
_entity.id
_entity.type
_entity.pdbx_description
1 polymer ?
#
loop_
_entity_poly.entity_id
_entity_poly.type
_entity_poly.pdbx_seq_one_letter_code
_entity_poly.pdbx_strand_id
1 'polypeptide(L)'
;GSTARTISKYRPHSDIIAVTPSEETARQCSIVWGVQPVVKKGRKSTDALLNNAVATAVETGRVSNGDLIIITAGVPTGETGTTNMMKIHLVGDEIANGQGIGRGSVVGTTLVA
;
A
#
# COMPACT_ATOMS: atom_id res chain seq x y z
N GLY A 1 -8.04 12.23 6.09
CA GLY A 1 -6.57 12.29 5.85
C GLY A 1 -5.70 12.27 7.11
N SER A 2 -6.24 11.94 8.30
CA SER A 2 -5.44 11.85 9.54
C SER A 2 -4.34 10.79 9.44
N THR A 3 -4.65 9.59 8.94
CA THR A 3 -3.67 8.52 8.70
C THR A 3 -2.46 9.01 7.89
N ALA A 4 -2.70 9.68 6.76
CA ALA A 4 -1.62 10.20 5.91
C ALA A 4 -0.71 11.19 6.68
N ARG A 5 -1.30 12.07 7.49
CA ARG A 5 -0.55 12.99 8.37
C ARG A 5 0.22 12.26 9.47
N THR A 6 -0.38 11.22 10.06
CA THR A 6 0.26 10.37 11.07
C THR A 6 1.49 9.66 10.53
N ILE A 7 1.46 9.19 9.29
CA ILE A 7 2.64 8.58 8.65
C ILE A 7 3.65 9.65 8.24
N SER A 8 3.19 10.74 7.63
CA SER A 8 4.04 11.85 7.19
C SER A 8 4.90 12.43 8.31
N LYS A 9 4.37 12.56 9.53
CA LYS A 9 5.11 13.15 10.67
C LYS A 9 6.40 12.38 11.03
N TYR A 10 6.50 11.11 10.68
CA TYR A 10 7.70 10.29 10.90
C TYR A 10 8.75 10.42 9.79
N ARG A 11 8.47 11.20 8.74
CA ARG A 11 9.39 11.49 7.63
C ARG A 11 10.06 10.23 7.03
N PRO A 12 9.27 9.20 6.66
CA PRO A 12 9.84 8.00 6.06
C PRO A 12 10.48 8.32 4.70
N HIS A 13 11.47 7.52 4.31
CA HIS A 13 12.04 7.55 2.95
C HIS A 13 11.04 7.03 1.90
N SER A 14 10.15 6.12 2.29
CA SER A 14 9.12 5.58 1.41
C SER A 14 8.10 6.64 0.99
N ASP A 15 7.69 6.61 -0.28
CA ASP A 15 6.60 7.43 -0.81
C ASP A 15 5.28 7.12 -0.07
N ILE A 16 4.53 8.16 0.32
CA ILE A 16 3.25 8.00 1.00
C ILE A 16 2.12 8.21 -0.01
N ILE A 17 1.41 7.15 -0.38
CA ILE A 17 0.24 7.22 -1.26
C ILE A 17 -1.02 7.29 -0.41
N ALA A 18 -1.73 8.42 -0.44
CA ALA A 18 -2.97 8.62 0.32
C ALA A 18 -4.20 8.37 -0.56
N VAL A 19 -4.74 7.15 -0.50
CA VAL A 19 -5.98 6.80 -1.21
C VAL A 19 -7.18 7.32 -0.43
N THR A 20 -8.03 8.13 -1.05
CA THR A 20 -9.21 8.71 -0.39
C THR A 20 -10.42 8.81 -1.34
N PRO A 21 -11.66 8.64 -0.84
CA PRO A 21 -12.86 8.87 -1.64
C PRO A 21 -13.29 10.33 -1.73
N SER A 22 -12.67 11.22 -0.95
CA SER A 22 -13.03 12.64 -0.88
C SER A 22 -12.01 13.49 -1.61
N GLU A 23 -12.45 14.18 -2.66
CA GLU A 23 -11.64 15.15 -3.42
C GLU A 23 -11.12 16.28 -2.52
N GLU A 24 -11.93 16.71 -1.55
CA GLU A 24 -11.52 17.72 -0.58
C GLU A 24 -10.39 17.21 0.30
N THR A 25 -10.49 15.99 0.82
CA THR A 25 -9.42 15.37 1.62
C THR A 25 -8.15 15.19 0.79
N ALA A 26 -8.26 14.87 -0.49
CA ALA A 26 -7.11 14.78 -1.39
C ALA A 26 -6.39 16.13 -1.51
N ARG A 27 -7.14 17.22 -1.74
CA ARG A 27 -6.58 18.59 -1.75
C ARG A 27 -5.97 18.98 -0.41
N GLN A 28 -6.58 18.59 0.72
CA GLN A 28 -5.98 18.83 2.04
C GLN A 28 -4.68 18.04 2.23
N CYS A 29 -4.54 16.86 1.61
CA CYS A 29 -3.33 16.05 1.68
C CYS A 29 -2.20 16.57 0.78
N SER A 30 -2.48 17.39 -0.24
CA SER A 30 -1.45 17.84 -1.19
C SER A 30 -0.40 18.78 -0.58
N ILE A 31 -0.70 19.41 0.56
CA ILE A 31 0.26 20.22 1.34
C ILE A 31 1.02 19.40 2.38
N VAL A 32 0.61 18.15 2.63
CA VAL A 32 1.22 17.30 3.64
C VAL A 32 2.52 16.71 3.08
N TRP A 33 3.62 16.88 3.82
CA TRP A 33 4.95 16.44 3.41
C TRP A 33 4.98 14.97 2.97
N GLY A 34 5.57 14.70 1.80
CA GLY A 34 5.76 13.34 1.28
C GLY A 34 4.49 12.61 0.83
N VAL A 35 3.31 13.25 0.91
CA VAL A 35 2.03 12.62 0.59
C VAL A 35 1.62 12.89 -0.86
N GLN A 36 1.34 11.81 -1.60
CA GLN A 36 0.79 11.81 -2.94
C GLN A 36 -0.67 11.33 -2.87
N PRO A 37 -1.66 12.25 -2.89
CA PRO A 37 -3.07 11.86 -2.77
C PRO A 37 -3.60 11.27 -4.08
N VAL A 38 -4.43 10.23 -3.98
CA VAL A 38 -5.13 9.63 -5.12
C VAL A 38 -6.60 9.43 -4.75
N VAL A 39 -7.49 9.86 -5.64
CA VAL A 39 -8.94 9.74 -5.40
C VAL A 39 -9.46 8.44 -5.99
N LYS A 40 -10.02 7.58 -5.14
CA LYS A 40 -10.64 6.31 -5.51
C LYS A 40 -11.94 6.12 -4.75
N LYS A 41 -12.93 5.49 -5.39
CA LYS A 41 -14.21 5.18 -4.75
C LYS A 41 -14.00 4.33 -3.50
N GLY A 42 -14.69 4.69 -2.41
CA GLY A 42 -14.58 3.99 -1.14
C GLY A 42 -15.01 2.52 -1.22
N ARG A 43 -14.35 1.66 -0.44
CA ARG A 43 -14.68 0.24 -0.28
C ARG A 43 -15.18 -0.01 1.15
N LYS A 44 -16.13 -0.93 1.32
CA LYS A 44 -16.78 -1.21 2.61
C LYS A 44 -16.13 -2.36 3.39
N SER A 45 -15.48 -3.31 2.72
CA SER A 45 -14.76 -4.39 3.38
C SER A 45 -13.27 -4.09 3.43
N THR A 46 -12.61 -4.60 4.47
CA THR A 46 -11.17 -4.51 4.64
C THR A 46 -10.43 -5.15 3.48
N ASP A 47 -10.84 -6.33 3.02
CA ASP A 47 -10.19 -7.01 1.89
C ASP A 47 -10.29 -6.19 0.60
N ALA A 48 -11.44 -5.59 0.33
CA ALA A 48 -11.60 -4.72 -0.83
C ALA A 48 -10.77 -3.45 -0.71
N LEU A 49 -10.58 -2.90 0.49
CA LEU A 49 -9.66 -1.79 0.74
C LEU A 49 -8.21 -2.20 0.47
N LEU A 50 -7.78 -3.35 0.98
CA LEU A 50 -6.41 -3.86 0.81
C LEU A 50 -6.10 -4.06 -0.69
N ASN A 51 -6.97 -4.77 -1.40
CA ASN A 51 -6.80 -5.01 -2.84
C ASN A 51 -6.82 -3.71 -3.64
N ASN A 52 -7.67 -2.75 -3.25
CA ASN A 52 -7.69 -1.44 -3.89
C ASN A 52 -6.42 -0.63 -3.63
N ALA A 53 -5.84 -0.73 -2.43
CA ALA A 53 -4.58 -0.07 -2.10
C ALA A 53 -3.43 -0.62 -2.95
N VAL A 54 -3.32 -1.94 -3.10
CA VAL A 54 -2.32 -2.59 -3.96
C VAL A 54 -2.49 -2.13 -5.41
N ALA A 55 -3.70 -2.24 -5.96
CA ALA A 55 -3.98 -1.84 -7.34
C ALA A 55 -3.66 -0.35 -7.57
N THR A 56 -4.05 0.53 -6.65
CA THR A 56 -3.78 1.97 -6.77
C THR A 56 -2.29 2.26 -6.72
N ALA A 57 -1.53 1.58 -5.86
CA ALA A 57 -0.08 1.75 -5.78
C ALA A 57 0.61 1.40 -7.11
N VAL A 58 0.23 0.27 -7.72
CA VAL A 58 0.74 -0.15 -9.04
C VAL A 58 0.32 0.82 -10.14
N GLU A 59 -0.95 1.25 -10.15
CA GLU A 59 -1.46 2.23 -11.13
C GLU A 59 -0.75 3.59 -11.08
N THR A 60 -0.16 3.96 -9.92
CA THR A 60 0.63 5.20 -9.83
C THR A 60 1.99 5.13 -10.53
N GLY A 61 2.42 3.94 -10.98
CA GLY A 61 3.72 3.71 -11.60
C GLY A 61 4.92 3.78 -10.64
N ARG A 62 4.67 3.88 -9.32
CA ARG A 62 5.71 3.94 -8.28
C ARG A 62 6.11 2.57 -7.72
N VAL A 63 5.29 1.55 -7.98
CA VAL A 63 5.42 0.21 -7.41
C VAL A 63 5.24 -0.79 -8.54
N SER A 64 6.06 -1.83 -8.54
CA SER A 64 6.10 -2.92 -9.50
C SER A 64 6.16 -4.29 -8.82
N ASN A 65 6.01 -5.36 -9.58
CA ASN A 65 6.11 -6.71 -9.02
C ASN A 65 7.51 -6.94 -8.43
N GLY A 66 7.57 -7.46 -7.20
CA GLY A 66 8.78 -7.63 -6.42
C GLY A 66 9.00 -6.56 -5.34
N ASP A 67 8.27 -5.44 -5.41
CA ASP A 67 8.37 -4.37 -4.41
C ASP A 67 7.59 -4.69 -3.14
N LEU A 68 8.09 -4.20 -2.00
CA LEU A 68 7.40 -4.27 -0.71
C LEU A 68 6.62 -2.99 -0.44
N ILE A 69 5.37 -3.13 -0.03
CA ILE A 69 4.51 -2.03 0.40
C ILE A 69 3.97 -2.24 1.81
N ILE A 70 3.69 -1.13 2.49
CA ILE A 70 3.00 -1.11 3.77
C ILE A 70 1.65 -0.45 3.57
N ILE A 71 0.58 -1.18 3.88
CA ILE A 71 -0.79 -0.69 3.82
C ILE A 71 -1.24 -0.38 5.24
N THR A 72 -1.73 0.84 5.48
CA THR A 72 -2.24 1.24 6.79
C THR A 72 -3.56 1.99 6.68
N ALA A 73 -4.49 1.68 7.58
CA ALA A 73 -5.84 2.22 7.57
C ALA A 73 -6.45 2.21 8.98
N GLY A 74 -7.58 2.90 9.13
CA GLY A 74 -8.51 2.69 10.24
C GLY A 74 -9.63 1.76 9.77
N VAL A 75 -9.81 0.62 10.44
CA VAL A 75 -10.88 -0.34 10.16
C VAL A 75 -11.80 -0.50 11.38
N PRO A 76 -13.13 -0.66 11.20
CA PRO A 76 -13.87 -0.73 9.93
C PRO A 76 -13.90 0.60 9.16
N THR A 77 -13.92 0.49 7.83
CA THR A 77 -13.82 1.61 6.90
C THR A 77 -15.13 2.40 6.84
N GLY A 78 -15.09 3.72 7.07
CA GLY A 78 -16.27 4.59 6.98
C GLY A 78 -16.53 5.40 8.25
N GLU A 79 -15.98 4.96 9.38
CA GLU A 79 -15.95 5.76 10.59
C GLU A 79 -14.65 6.54 10.69
N THR A 80 -14.76 7.85 10.83
CA THR A 80 -13.60 8.72 11.06
C THR A 80 -13.03 8.45 12.45
N GLY A 81 -11.81 7.92 12.51
CA GLY A 81 -11.16 7.55 13.77
C GLY A 81 -9.64 7.51 13.68
N THR A 82 -9.03 6.67 14.53
CA THR A 82 -7.59 6.45 14.56
C THR A 82 -7.17 5.39 13.54
N THR A 83 -5.91 5.47 13.12
CA THR A 83 -5.25 4.42 12.33
C THR A 83 -4.94 3.25 13.24
N ASN A 84 -5.51 2.07 13.00
CA ASN A 84 -5.41 0.91 13.90
C ASN A 84 -4.92 -0.38 13.22
N MET A 85 -4.60 -0.33 11.92
CA MET A 85 -4.16 -1.51 11.17
C MET A 85 -2.95 -1.19 10.29
N MET A 86 -2.04 -2.16 10.18
CA MET A 86 -0.92 -2.17 9.27
C MET A 86 -0.75 -3.59 8.68
N LYS A 87 -0.48 -3.68 7.37
CA LYS A 87 -0.14 -4.92 6.67
C LYS A 87 1.08 -4.67 5.78
N ILE A 88 2.11 -5.51 5.91
CA ILE A 88 3.22 -5.58 4.95
C ILE A 88 2.80 -6.52 3.83
N HIS A 89 3.04 -6.12 2.58
CA HIS A 89 2.64 -6.89 1.42
C HIS A 89 3.71 -6.83 0.33
N LEU A 90 4.06 -7.99 -0.23
CA LEU A 90 4.89 -8.10 -1.42
C LEU A 90 3.99 -7.99 -2.64
N VAL A 91 4.30 -7.07 -3.56
CA VAL A 91 3.53 -6.88 -4.78
C VAL A 91 3.90 -7.94 -5.81
N GLY A 92 2.90 -8.53 -6.44
CA GLY A 92 3.06 -9.55 -7.47
C GLY A 92 2.67 -10.94 -6.96
N ASP A 93 2.65 -11.88 -7.92
CA ASP A 93 2.23 -13.26 -7.69
C ASP A 93 3.42 -14.22 -7.75
N GLU A 94 3.28 -15.33 -7.04
CA GLU A 94 4.21 -16.46 -7.16
C GLU A 94 4.07 -17.09 -8.55
N ILE A 95 5.16 -17.13 -9.32
CA ILE A 95 5.17 -17.76 -10.66
C ILE A 95 5.10 -19.29 -10.53
N ALA A 96 5.67 -19.84 -9.47
CA ALA A 96 5.62 -21.25 -9.11
C ALA A 96 5.83 -21.42 -7.60
N ASN A 97 5.27 -22.48 -7.02
CA ASN A 97 5.51 -22.86 -5.63
C ASN A 97 5.74 -24.38 -5.48
N GLY A 98 6.30 -24.76 -4.34
CA GLY A 98 6.67 -26.14 -4.03
C GLY A 98 7.25 -26.27 -2.62
N GLN A 99 7.68 -27.48 -2.25
CA GLN A 99 8.29 -27.71 -0.94
C GLN A 99 9.70 -27.11 -0.90
N GLY A 100 9.86 -25.99 -0.20
CA GLY A 100 11.18 -25.41 0.09
C GLY A 100 11.98 -26.27 1.06
N ILE A 101 13.29 -26.41 0.81
CA ILE A 101 14.26 -27.04 1.70
C ILE A 101 15.22 -25.95 2.18
N GLY A 102 15.27 -25.70 3.49
CA GLY A 102 16.02 -24.58 4.08
C GLY A 102 15.15 -23.32 4.31
N ARG A 103 15.78 -22.18 4.63
CA ARG A 103 15.08 -20.91 4.99
C ARG A 103 15.64 -19.65 4.31
N GLY A 104 16.65 -19.79 3.45
CA GLY A 104 17.25 -18.66 2.73
C GLY A 104 16.50 -18.29 1.45
N SER A 105 16.80 -17.12 0.90
CA SER A 105 16.32 -16.66 -0.42
C SER A 105 17.49 -16.11 -1.24
N VAL A 106 17.42 -16.24 -2.56
CA VAL A 106 18.44 -15.76 -3.52
C VAL A 106 17.77 -15.19 -4.78
N VAL A 107 18.48 -14.35 -5.51
CA VAL A 107 18.08 -13.85 -6.84
C VAL A 107 19.11 -14.29 -7.88
N GLY A 108 18.65 -14.68 -9.08
CA GLY A 108 19.53 -15.15 -10.16
C GLY A 108 18.78 -15.49 -11.44
N THR A 109 19.51 -15.64 -12.54
CA THR A 109 18.95 -16.06 -13.83
C THR A 109 18.78 -17.58 -13.87
N THR A 110 17.67 -18.06 -14.43
CA THR A 110 17.39 -19.49 -14.57
C THR A 110 18.15 -20.11 -15.75
N LEU A 111 18.50 -21.40 -15.63
CA LEU A 111 19.05 -22.20 -16.72
C LEU A 111 18.27 -23.52 -16.75
N VAL A 112 17.55 -23.75 -17.85
CA VAL A 112 16.78 -24.98 -18.09
C VAL A 112 17.59 -25.83 -19.06
N ALA A 113 18.00 -27.01 -18.62
CA ALA A 113 18.73 -28.00 -19.42
C ALA A 113 17.78 -29.01 -20.06
#